data_AF-A0A357NES9-F1
#
_entry.id   AF-A0A357NES9-F1
#
_cell.length_a   1.000
_cell.length_b   1.000
_cell.length_c   1.000
_cell.angle_alpha   90.00
_cell.angle_beta   90.00
_cell.angle_gamma   90.00
#
_symmetry.space_group_name_H-M   'P 1'
#
loop_
_entity.id
_entity.type
_entity.pdbx_description
1 polymer ?
#
loop_
_entity_poly.entity_id
_entity_poly.type
_entity_poly.pdbx_seq_one_letter_code
_entity_poly.pdbx_strand_id
1 'polypeptide(L)'
;LCNEIIEEELGDDMDLEMRDIPRPKEIKEILDQYVIGQEDAKRTLAVAVYNHYKRINIGNKIEEVELQKSNIVMLGPTGSG
;
A
#
# COMPACT_ATOMS: atom_id res chain seq x y z
N LEU A 1 16.31 -27.18 8.07
CA LEU A 1 15.72 -27.29 9.43
C LEU A 1 15.67 -25.97 10.18
N CYS A 2 16.76 -25.38 10.69
CA CYS A 2 16.65 -24.08 11.40
C CYS A 2 16.26 -22.90 10.48
N ASN A 3 16.71 -22.87 9.22
CA ASN A 3 16.31 -21.82 8.29
C ASN A 3 14.83 -21.92 7.86
N GLU A 4 14.29 -23.14 7.73
CA GLU A 4 12.87 -23.35 7.37
C GLU A 4 11.92 -22.92 8.49
N ILE A 5 12.31 -23.16 9.75
CA ILE A 5 11.53 -22.72 10.93
C ILE A 5 11.54 -21.19 11.05
N ILE A 6 12.67 -20.54 10.70
CA ILE A 6 12.79 -19.07 10.69
C ILE A 6 11.97 -18.45 9.56
N GLU A 7 11.94 -19.06 8.36
CA GLU A 7 11.13 -18.59 7.23
C GLU A 7 9.62 -18.73 7.48
N GLU A 8 9.15 -19.79 8.14
CA GLU A 8 7.74 -19.98 8.51
C GLU A 8 7.27 -18.93 9.53
N GLU A 9 8.02 -18.67 10.62
CA GLU A 9 7.62 -17.67 11.62
C GLU A 9 7.67 -16.23 11.08
N LEU A 10 8.62 -15.91 10.18
CA LEU A 10 8.68 -14.62 9.50
C LEU A 10 7.52 -14.40 8.50
N GLY A 11 7.06 -15.46 7.84
CA GLY A 11 5.91 -15.42 6.94
C GLY A 11 4.60 -15.09 7.68
N ASP A 12 4.39 -15.71 8.84
CA ASP A 12 3.19 -15.52 9.65
C ASP A 12 3.11 -14.11 10.28
N ASP A 13 4.23 -13.56 10.78
CA ASP A 13 4.28 -12.19 11.34
C ASP A 13 4.01 -11.11 10.27
N MET A 14 4.53 -11.29 9.05
CA MET A 14 4.27 -10.37 7.93
C MET A 14 2.79 -10.41 7.51
N ASP A 15 2.17 -11.58 7.50
CA ASP A 15 0.75 -11.73 7.20
C ASP A 15 -0.14 -11.13 8.30
N LEU A 16 0.31 -11.16 9.56
CA LEU A 16 -0.34 -10.48 10.69
C LEU A 16 -0.27 -8.95 10.56
N GLU A 17 0.88 -8.37 10.23
CA GLU A 17 1.02 -6.91 10.03
C GLU A 17 0.37 -6.40 8.73
N MET A 18 0.25 -7.24 7.69
CA MET A 18 -0.48 -6.89 6.47
C MET A 18 -2.00 -6.88 6.68
N ARG A 19 -2.54 -7.58 7.69
CA ARG A 19 -4.00 -7.57 7.99
C ARG A 19 -4.52 -6.18 8.37
N ASP A 20 -3.66 -5.30 8.86
CA ASP A 20 -4.04 -3.96 9.31
C ASP A 20 -4.09 -2.92 8.18
N ILE A 21 -3.48 -3.20 7.02
CA ILE A 21 -3.49 -2.26 5.89
C ILE A 21 -4.74 -2.54 5.02
N PRO A 22 -5.68 -1.59 4.92
CA PRO A 22 -6.86 -1.76 4.07
C PRO A 22 -6.44 -1.95 2.61
N ARG A 23 -7.14 -2.85 1.89
CA ARG A 23 -6.92 -3.10 0.47
C ARG A 23 -7.19 -1.81 -0.33
N PRO A 24 -6.57 -1.64 -1.51
CA PRO A 24 -6.80 -0.45 -2.34
C PRO A 24 -8.28 -0.15 -2.61
N LYS A 25 -9.11 -1.20 -2.73
CA LYS A 25 -10.55 -1.03 -2.91
C LYS A 25 -11.22 -0.36 -1.70
N GLU A 26 -10.87 -0.78 -0.48
CA GLU A 26 -11.40 -0.23 0.76
C GLU A 26 -10.92 1.22 0.97
N ILE A 27 -9.65 1.50 0.67
CA ILE A 27 -9.13 2.88 0.67
C ILE A 27 -9.93 3.77 -0.30
N LYS A 28 -10.17 3.27 -1.52
CA LYS A 28 -10.95 3.99 -2.53
C LYS A 28 -12.40 4.22 -2.09
N GLU A 29 -13.03 3.23 -1.46
CA GLU A 29 -14.40 3.34 -0.91
C GLU A 29 -14.48 4.40 0.21
N ILE A 30 -13.46 4.50 1.06
CA ILE A 30 -13.38 5.59 2.05
C ILE A 30 -13.24 6.95 1.34
N LEU A 31 -12.38 7.05 0.32
CA LEU A 31 -12.23 8.29 -0.46
C LEU A 31 -13.54 8.69 -1.17
N ASP A 32 -14.35 7.72 -1.60
CA ASP A 32 -15.65 7.96 -2.22
C ASP A 32 -16.64 8.69 -1.29
N GLN A 33 -16.44 8.61 0.04
CA GLN A 33 -17.28 9.32 1.02
C GLN A 33 -16.98 10.84 1.07
N TYR A 34 -15.82 11.27 0.59
CA TYR A 34 -15.36 12.67 0.68
C TYR A 34 -15.17 13.33 -0.68
N VAL A 35 -14.78 12.56 -1.70
CA VAL A 35 -14.42 13.06 -3.04
C VAL A 35 -15.34 12.42 -4.08
N ILE A 36 -16.20 13.25 -4.68
CA ILE A 36 -17.16 12.84 -5.71
C ILE A 36 -16.49 12.85 -7.08
N GLY A 37 -16.58 11.74 -7.81
CA GLY A 37 -15.87 11.57 -9.10
C GLY A 37 -14.37 11.35 -8.90
N GLN A 38 -13.54 11.76 -9.86
CA GLN A 38 -12.07 11.59 -9.80
C GLN A 38 -11.61 10.13 -9.63
N GLU A 39 -12.30 9.19 -10.31
CA GLU A 39 -12.08 7.74 -10.14
C GLU A 39 -10.64 7.29 -10.41
N ASP A 40 -10.00 7.83 -11.45
CA ASP A 40 -8.62 7.49 -11.79
C ASP A 40 -7.62 7.99 -10.73
N ALA A 41 -7.84 9.18 -10.18
CA ALA A 41 -7.00 9.74 -9.12
C ALA A 41 -7.15 8.94 -7.82
N LYS A 42 -8.38 8.62 -7.41
CA LYS A 42 -8.65 7.81 -6.21
C LYS A 42 -8.06 6.41 -6.33
N ARG A 43 -8.20 5.75 -7.49
CA ARG A 43 -7.60 4.43 -7.73
C ARG A 43 -6.07 4.49 -7.64
N THR A 44 -5.45 5.47 -8.28
CA THR A 44 -3.99 5.64 -8.28
C THR A 44 -3.47 5.90 -6.87
N LEU A 45 -4.14 6.77 -6.12
CA LEU A 45 -3.80 7.09 -4.74
C LEU A 45 -3.92 5.85 -3.84
N ALA A 46 -5.03 5.12 -3.96
CA ALA A 46 -5.26 3.92 -3.15
C ALA A 46 -4.19 2.84 -3.36
N VAL A 47 -3.78 2.59 -4.61
CA VAL A 47 -2.72 1.62 -4.92
C VAL A 47 -1.36 2.11 -4.41
N ALA A 48 -1.03 3.38 -4.63
CA ALA A 48 0.24 3.94 -4.20
C ALA A 48 0.39 3.93 -2.67
N VAL A 49 -0.66 4.29 -1.94
CA VAL A 49 -0.69 4.29 -0.47
C VAL A 49 -0.60 2.87 0.08
N TYR A 50 -1.37 1.93 -0.47
CA TYR A 50 -1.27 0.51 -0.08
C TYR A 50 0.16 -0.01 -0.26
N ASN A 51 0.77 0.23 -1.42
CA ASN A 51 2.15 -0.19 -1.70
C ASN A 51 3.17 0.54 -0.83
N HIS A 52 2.90 1.80 -0.47
CA HIS A 52 3.75 2.58 0.43
C HIS A 52 3.79 1.95 1.83
N TYR A 53 2.63 1.65 2.41
CA TYR A 53 2.56 0.99 3.71
C TYR A 53 3.11 -0.43 3.67
N LYS A 54 2.81 -1.19 2.61
CA LYS A 54 3.39 -2.53 2.41
C LYS A 54 4.93 -2.47 2.42
N ARG A 55 5.52 -1.48 1.75
CA ARG A 55 6.98 -1.29 1.76
C ARG A 55 7.51 -0.89 3.14
N ILE A 56 6.79 -0.05 3.90
CA ILE A 56 7.21 0.35 5.25
C ILE A 56 7.18 -0.84 6.21
N ASN A 57 6.10 -1.62 6.22
CA ASN A 57 5.92 -2.74 7.16
C ASN A 57 6.90 -3.89 6.91
N ILE A 58 7.21 -4.18 5.63
CA ILE A 58 8.20 -5.21 5.28
C ILE A 58 9.62 -4.87 5.81
N GLY A 59 9.92 -3.58 6.03
CA GLY A 59 11.23 -3.13 6.49
C GLY A 59 12.39 -3.52 5.55
N ASN A 60 13.62 -3.17 5.91
CA ASN A 60 14.83 -3.49 5.12
C ASN A 60 15.16 -5.01 5.07
N LYS A 61 14.25 -5.91 5.46
CA LYS A 61 14.48 -7.37 5.47
C LYS A 61 14.66 -7.97 4.08
N ILE A 62 14.26 -7.26 3.02
CA ILE A 62 14.46 -7.66 1.63
C ILE A 62 15.58 -6.78 1.03
N GLU A 63 16.83 -6.98 1.47
CA GLU A 63 17.99 -6.30 0.88
C GLU A 63 18.23 -6.69 -0.59
N GLU A 64 17.63 -7.80 -1.06
CA GLU A 64 17.78 -8.27 -2.45
C GLU A 64 16.80 -7.66 -3.46
N VAL A 65 15.71 -7.00 -3.02
CA VAL A 65 14.69 -6.45 -3.95
C VAL A 65 14.51 -4.96 -3.70
N GLU A 66 15.03 -4.14 -4.62
CA GLU A 66 14.80 -2.69 -4.61
C GLU A 66 13.33 -2.37 -4.93
N LEU A 67 12.56 -2.02 -3.90
CA LEU A 67 11.19 -1.52 -4.05
C LEU A 67 11.21 -0.01 -4.39
N GLN A 68 10.80 0.35 -5.61
CA GLN A 68 10.75 1.76 -6.03
C GLN A 68 9.67 2.57 -5.29
N LYS A 69 9.91 3.90 -5.18
CA LYS A 69 8.93 4.83 -4.59
C LYS A 69 7.80 5.18 -5.56
N SER A 70 6.57 4.89 -5.17
CA SER A 70 5.34 5.33 -5.84
C SER A 70 4.98 6.79 -5.48
N ASN A 71 5.83 7.74 -5.85
CA ASN A 71 5.48 9.16 -5.73
C ASN A 71 4.38 9.51 -6.74
N ILE A 72 3.47 10.42 -6.37
CA ILE A 72 2.36 10.84 -7.21
C ILE A 72 2.49 12.33 -7.53
N VAL A 73 2.21 12.69 -8.78
CA VAL A 73 1.95 14.06 -9.21
C VAL A 73 0.46 14.15 -9.56
N MET A 74 -0.25 15.10 -8.95
CA MET A 74 -1.67 15.35 -9.22
C MET A 74 -1.82 16.58 -10.11
N LEU A 75 -2.65 16.47 -11.15
CA LEU A 75 -2.96 17.54 -12.10
C LEU A 75 -4.48 17.62 -12.25
N GLY A 76 -5.03 18.82 -12.12
CA GLY A 76 -6.46 19.07 -12.24
C GLY A 76 -6.78 20.57 -12.39
N PRO A 77 -7.98 20.92 -12.91
CA PRO A 77 -8.44 22.29 -12.98
C PRO A 77 -8.70 22.87 -11.59
N THR A 78 -8.92 24.18 -11.51
CA THR A 78 -9.25 24.82 -10.22
C THR A 78 -10.57 24.27 -9.65
N GLY A 79 -10.58 23.96 -8.36
CA GLY A 79 -11.77 23.44 -7.65
C GLY A 79 -12.12 21.98 -7.96
N SER A 80 -11.19 21.17 -8.45
CA SER A 80 -11.44 19.75 -8.81
C SER A 80 -11.34 18.74 -7.66
N GLY A 81 -10.92 19.20 -6.48
CA GLY A 81 -10.67 18.38 -5.30
C GLY A 81 -11.89 18.29 -4.39
#